data_AF-A0A920UDC0-F1
#
_entry.id   AF-A0A920UDC0-F1
#
_cell.length_a   1.000
_cell.length_b   1.000
_cell.length_c   1.000
_cell.angle_alpha   90.00
_cell.angle_beta   90.00
_cell.angle_gamma   90.00
#
_symmetry.space_group_name_H-M   'P 1'
#
loop_
_entity.id
_entity.type
_entity.pdbx_description
1 polymer ?
#
loop_
_entity_poly.entity_id
_entity_poly.type
_entity_poly.pdbx_seq_one_letter_code
_entity_poly.pdbx_strand_id
1 'polypeptide(L)'
;MYDGEEKDAKIVGTDPESDIAVIKIEGNGLPVLPMGNSEKILVGEDVIAVGNPFGLIQTVTYGIVSAKGRSNVGINEYENFIQTDAA
;
A
#
# COMPACT_ATOMS: atom_id res chain seq x y z
N MET A 1 14.06 8.96 -1.46
CA MET A 1 14.76 7.88 -0.72
C MET A 1 14.65 8.20 0.77
N TYR A 2 14.61 7.18 1.65
CA TYR A 2 14.45 7.38 3.09
C TYR A 2 15.65 8.13 3.69
N ASP A 3 15.36 9.08 4.57
CA ASP A 3 16.32 9.98 5.20
C ASP A 3 16.56 9.67 6.68
N GLY A 4 15.89 8.66 7.24
CA GLY A 4 16.01 8.29 8.66
C GLY A 4 15.32 9.24 9.62
N GLU A 5 14.51 10.19 9.12
CA GLU A 5 13.81 11.16 9.95
C GLU A 5 12.58 10.51 10.63
N GLU A 6 12.50 10.62 11.95
CA GLU A 6 11.34 10.19 12.73
C GLU A 6 10.41 11.37 13.02
N LYS A 7 9.10 11.16 12.89
CA LYS A 7 8.06 12.18 13.15
C LYS A 7 6.92 11.59 13.94
N ASP A 8 6.40 12.37 14.89
CA ASP A 8 5.15 12.05 15.56
C ASP A 8 3.97 12.11 14.58
N ALA A 9 3.11 11.09 14.63
CA ALA A 9 1.89 11.01 13.84
C ALA A 9 0.65 11.01 14.73
N LYS A 10 -0.44 11.61 14.24
CA LYS A 10 -1.77 11.58 14.86
C LYS A 10 -2.74 10.82 13.98
N ILE A 11 -3.62 10.02 14.59
CA ILE A 11 -4.72 9.37 13.87
C ILE A 11 -5.75 10.45 13.48
N VAL A 12 -6.10 10.48 12.19
CA VAL A 12 -7.18 11.33 11.66
C VAL A 12 -8.48 10.55 11.60
N GLY A 13 -8.41 9.28 11.20
CA GLY A 13 -9.55 8.37 11.13
C GLY A 13 -9.12 6.95 10.79
N THR A 14 -10.01 6.00 11.05
CA THR A 14 -9.83 4.58 10.80
C THR A 14 -11.14 4.01 10.26
N ASP A 15 -11.03 3.09 9.31
CA ASP A 15 -12.13 2.31 8.78
C ASP A 15 -11.78 0.81 8.91
N PRO A 16 -12.25 0.14 9.98
CA PRO A 16 -11.97 -1.28 10.21
C PRO A 16 -12.61 -2.22 9.18
N GLU A 17 -13.70 -1.81 8.52
CA GLU A 17 -14.42 -2.66 7.55
C GLU A 17 -13.62 -2.85 6.26
N SER A 18 -12.82 -1.84 5.87
CA SER A 18 -11.91 -1.88 4.72
C SER A 18 -10.43 -2.08 5.06
N ASP A 19 -10.08 -2.11 6.35
CA ASP A 19 -8.70 -2.16 6.88
C ASP A 19 -7.83 -0.99 6.40
N ILE A 20 -8.35 0.23 6.54
CA ILE A 20 -7.64 1.46 6.13
C ILE A 20 -7.62 2.47 7.29
N ALA A 21 -6.49 3.19 7.42
CA ALA A 21 -6.36 4.31 8.35
C ALA A 21 -5.72 5.53 7.67
N VAL A 22 -6.09 6.73 8.15
CA VAL A 22 -5.46 7.99 7.77
C VAL A 22 -4.76 8.57 8.99
N ILE A 23 -3.47 8.89 8.82
CA ILE A 23 -2.66 9.55 9.83
C ILE A 23 -2.16 10.90 9.33
N LYS A 24 -1.87 11.81 10.26
CA LYS A 24 -1.29 13.12 9.99
C LYS A 24 0.06 13.26 10.67
N ILE A 25 1.06 13.68 9.91
CA ILE A 25 2.34 14.19 10.41
C ILE A 25 2.42 15.69 10.13
N GLU A 26 3.16 16.43 10.95
CA GLU A 26 3.47 17.83 10.68
C GLU A 26 4.70 17.93 9.75
N GLY A 27 4.65 18.81 8.76
CA GLY A 27 5.73 19.01 7.79
C GLY A 27 5.26 19.74 6.54
N ASN A 28 6.21 20.36 5.83
CA ASN A 28 5.97 21.06 4.57
C ASN A 28 6.85 20.46 3.47
N GLY A 29 6.37 20.44 2.22
CA GLY A 29 7.15 19.98 1.08
C GLY A 29 7.48 18.48 1.10
N LEU A 30 6.69 17.67 1.81
CA LEU A 30 6.87 16.22 1.83
C LEU A 30 6.65 15.64 0.43
N PRO A 31 7.47 14.67 0.00
CA PRO A 31 7.29 14.02 -1.29
C PRO A 31 5.97 13.24 -1.31
N VAL A 32 5.25 13.32 -2.43
CA VAL A 32 3.99 12.61 -2.64
C VAL A 32 4.09 11.77 -3.91
N LEU A 33 3.48 10.58 -3.88
CA LEU A 33 3.31 9.76 -5.08
C LEU A 33 1.99 10.12 -5.77
N PRO A 34 2.00 10.35 -7.10
CA PRO A 34 0.76 10.52 -7.84
C PRO A 34 -0.05 9.21 -7.80
N MET A 35 -1.35 9.32 -7.54
CA MET A 35 -2.24 8.16 -7.50
C MET A 35 -2.52 7.64 -8.91
N GLY A 36 -2.42 6.33 -9.09
CA GLY A 36 -2.85 5.62 -10.30
C GLY A 36 -4.35 5.32 -10.32
N ASN A 37 -4.81 4.70 -11.41
CA ASN A 37 -6.18 4.20 -11.52
C ASN A 37 -6.18 2.66 -11.51
N SER A 38 -6.62 2.07 -10.39
CA SER A 38 -6.67 0.62 -10.17
C SER A 38 -7.61 -0.12 -11.12
N GLU A 39 -8.64 0.54 -11.66
CA GLU A 39 -9.55 -0.09 -12.63
C GLU A 39 -8.84 -0.43 -13.94
N LYS A 40 -7.82 0.36 -14.31
CA LYS A 40 -7.10 0.22 -15.58
C LYS A 40 -5.99 -0.81 -15.58
N ILE A 41 -5.55 -1.29 -14.42
CA ILE A 41 -4.45 -2.26 -14.35
C ILE A 41 -4.88 -3.60 -14.97
N LEU A 42 -3.94 -4.35 -15.52
CA LEU A 42 -4.18 -5.64 -16.18
C LEU A 42 -3.41 -6.76 -15.48
N VAL A 43 -3.97 -7.97 -15.50
CA VAL A 43 -3.25 -9.18 -15.06
C VAL A 43 -2.05 -9.39 -15.98
N GLY A 44 -0.87 -9.63 -15.38
CA GLY A 44 0.40 -9.73 -16.08
C GLY A 44 1.18 -8.42 -16.19
N GLU A 45 0.63 -7.28 -15.76
CA GLU A 45 1.40 -6.04 -15.68
C GLU A 45 2.43 -6.09 -14.55
N ASP A 46 3.58 -5.47 -14.82
CA ASP A 46 4.67 -5.30 -13.86
C ASP A 46 4.22 -4.48 -12.65
N VAL A 47 4.62 -4.92 -11.46
CA VAL A 47 4.41 -4.20 -10.22
C VAL A 47 5.65 -4.23 -9.35
N ILE A 48 5.76 -3.21 -8.51
CA ILE A 48 6.77 -3.11 -7.47
C ILE A 48 6.04 -2.93 -6.14
N ALA A 49 6.41 -3.70 -5.13
CA ALA A 49 5.94 -3.49 -3.76
C ALA A 49 7.07 -2.84 -2.94
N VAL A 50 6.72 -1.80 -2.20
CA VAL A 50 7.65 -1.03 -1.36
C VAL A 50 7.15 -1.07 0.08
N GLY A 51 8.00 -1.48 1.01
CA GLY A 51 7.63 -1.59 2.41
C GLY A 51 8.81 -1.87 3.35
N ASN A 52 8.49 -2.29 4.57
CA ASN A 52 9.44 -2.66 5.61
C ASN A 52 9.08 -4.04 6.19
N PRO A 53 9.32 -5.14 5.44
CA PRO A 53 9.11 -6.49 5.95
C PRO A 53 10.14 -6.83 7.03
N PHE A 54 9.70 -7.44 8.13
CA PHE A 54 10.56 -7.91 9.23
C PHE A 54 11.44 -6.84 9.90
N GLY A 55 11.12 -5.56 9.77
CA GLY A 55 11.96 -4.47 10.30
C GLY A 55 13.19 -4.16 9.45
N LEU A 56 13.29 -4.73 8.23
CA LEU A 56 14.32 -4.40 7.25
C LEU A 56 14.01 -3.03 6.61
N ILE A 57 14.93 -2.08 6.78
CA ILE A 57 14.79 -0.73 6.23
C ILE A 57 14.64 -0.81 4.70
N GLN A 58 13.53 -0.28 4.18
CA GLN A 58 13.23 -0.07 2.75
C GLN A 58 13.47 -1.30 1.85
N THR A 59 12.57 -2.27 1.89
CA THR A 59 12.59 -3.38 0.93
C THR A 59 11.73 -3.03 -0.28
N VAL A 60 12.28 -3.34 -1.45
CA VAL A 60 11.62 -3.23 -2.75
C VAL A 60 11.61 -4.61 -3.37
N THR A 61 10.42 -5.11 -3.71
CA THR A 61 10.23 -6.39 -4.42
C THR A 61 9.53 -6.15 -5.74
N TYR A 62 9.74 -7.04 -6.70
CA TYR A 62 9.20 -6.93 -8.06
C TYR A 62 8.44 -8.20 -8.42
N GLY A 63 7.37 -8.04 -9.18
CA GLY A 63 6.56 -9.14 -9.68
C GLY A 63 5.53 -8.62 -10.67
N ILE A 64 4.42 -9.34 -10.79
CA ILE A 64 3.31 -8.99 -11.67
C ILE A 64 1.99 -8.92 -10.92
N VAL A 65 0.97 -8.30 -11.53
CA VAL A 65 -0.42 -8.49 -11.12
C VAL A 65 -0.84 -9.92 -11.47
N SER A 66 -1.04 -10.77 -10.47
CA SER A 66 -1.47 -12.16 -10.67
C SER A 66 -3.00 -12.28 -10.81
N ALA A 67 -3.77 -11.42 -10.13
CA ALA A 67 -5.23 -11.39 -10.22
C ALA A 67 -5.81 -10.04 -9.76
N LYS A 68 -7.06 -9.76 -10.15
CA LYS A 68 -7.86 -8.60 -9.72
C LYS A 68 -9.21 -9.07 -9.19
N GLY A 69 -9.92 -8.23 -8.43
CA GLY A 69 -11.30 -8.55 -8.04
C GLY A 69 -11.41 -9.61 -6.97
N ARG A 70 -10.31 -9.94 -6.27
CA ARG A 70 -10.32 -11.06 -5.33
C ARG A 70 -11.13 -10.65 -4.11
N SER A 71 -12.26 -11.33 -3.96
CA SER A 71 -13.25 -11.13 -2.91
C SER A 71 -13.54 -12.47 -2.23
N ASN A 72 -14.15 -12.47 -1.04
CA ASN A 72 -14.37 -13.65 -0.20
C ASN A 72 -13.09 -14.33 0.27
N VAL A 73 -12.02 -13.56 0.50
CA VAL A 73 -10.83 -14.02 1.20
C VAL A 73 -11.14 -14.19 2.69
N GLY A 74 -12.08 -13.42 3.22
CA GLY A 74 -12.55 -13.49 4.60
C GLY A 74 -11.63 -12.77 5.58
N ILE A 75 -10.92 -11.75 5.09
CA ILE A 75 -10.01 -10.91 5.87
C ILE A 75 -10.74 -9.63 6.29
N ASN A 76 -11.43 -8.99 5.36
CA ASN A 76 -12.15 -7.73 5.58
C ASN A 76 -13.63 -7.86 5.21
N GLU A 77 -14.45 -6.91 5.67
CA GLU A 77 -15.88 -6.86 5.31
C GLU A 77 -16.07 -6.33 3.89
N TYR A 78 -15.26 -5.34 3.49
CA TYR A 78 -15.17 -4.88 2.11
C TYR A 78 -13.87 -5.37 1.47
N GLU A 79 -14.01 -6.19 0.43
CA GLU A 79 -12.88 -6.80 -0.27
C GLU A 79 -12.96 -6.55 -1.78
N ASN A 80 -11.84 -6.12 -2.34
CA ASN A 80 -11.60 -6.07 -3.78
C ASN A 80 -10.08 -6.08 -4.02
N PHE A 81 -9.41 -7.15 -3.63
CA PHE A 81 -7.96 -7.19 -3.60
C PHE A 81 -7.35 -7.37 -4.99
N ILE A 82 -6.17 -6.76 -5.15
CA ILE A 82 -5.21 -7.06 -6.21
C ILE A 82 -4.23 -8.10 -5.65
N GLN A 83 -4.01 -9.18 -6.39
CA GLN A 83 -3.03 -10.20 -6.03
C GLN A 83 -1.75 -10.00 -6.83
N THR A 84 -0.59 -10.21 -6.21
CA THR A 84 0.72 -10.16 -6.84
C THR A 84 1.63 -11.27 -6.30
N ASP A 85 2.66 -11.63 -7.08
CA ASP A 85 3.75 -12.52 -6.71
C ASP A 85 5.06 -11.76 -6.37
N ALA A 86 5.01 -10.44 -6.27
CA ALA A 86 6.16 -9.64 -5.84
C ALA A 86 6.64 -10.06 -4.44
N ALA A 87 7.87 -10.54 -4.34
CA ALA A 87 8.46 -11.12 -3.13
C ALA A 87 9.94 -10.79 -2.98
#